data_AF-A0A917BEE4-F1
#
_entry.id   AF-A0A917BEE4-F1
#
_cell.length_a   1.000
_cell.length_b   1.000
_cell.length_c   1.000
_cell.angle_alpha   90.00
_cell.angle_beta   90.00
_cell.angle_gamma   90.00
#
_symmetry.space_group_name_H-M   'P 1'
#
loop_
_entity.id
_entity.type
_entity.pdbx_description
1 polymer ?
#
loop_
_entity_poly.entity_id
_entity_poly.type
_entity_poly.pdbx_seq_one_letter_code
_entity_poly.pdbx_strand_id
1 'polypeptide(L)'
;MADLRRRVRGAGLGLVAVGAAVLLSGCLGDLPVDPSVAPIEVVVDGCRLNLATVENGTHGIAVVGPGSVEVTGPGREDAEPFVGQGEFDTSTGTYTITCLAEDGSRLGSATLVSSAG
;
A
#
# COMPACT_ATOMS: atom_id res chain seq x y z
N MET A 1 41.28 -38.01 16.21
CA MET A 1 42.42 -38.27 15.31
C MET A 1 42.17 -37.53 14.02
N ALA A 2 43.05 -36.59 13.70
CA ALA A 2 42.99 -35.71 12.55
C ALA A 2 43.61 -36.35 11.30
N ASP A 3 43.36 -35.69 10.17
CA ASP A 3 44.13 -35.65 8.92
C ASP A 3 44.00 -36.79 7.89
N LEU A 4 43.37 -36.46 6.76
CA LEU A 4 43.94 -36.83 5.45
C LEU A 4 43.59 -35.80 4.32
N ARG A 5 44.40 -34.74 4.27
CA ARG A 5 45.14 -34.21 3.10
C ARG A 5 44.48 -34.22 1.69
N ARG A 6 44.26 -32.99 1.21
CA ARG A 6 44.99 -32.33 0.10
C ARG A 6 44.69 -32.80 -1.35
N ARG A 7 44.03 -31.92 -2.12
CA ARG A 7 44.45 -31.60 -3.50
C ARG A 7 44.48 -30.08 -3.70
N VAL A 8 45.64 -29.62 -4.13
CA VAL A 8 45.98 -28.26 -4.57
C VAL A 8 46.27 -28.36 -6.07
N ARG A 9 46.07 -27.23 -6.77
CA ARG A 9 46.57 -26.82 -8.12
C ARG A 9 45.44 -26.72 -9.15
N GLY A 10 45.28 -25.66 -9.93
CA GLY A 10 46.08 -24.44 -10.16
C GLY A 10 45.13 -23.27 -10.51
N ALA A 11 45.46 -22.02 -10.24
CA ALA A 11 46.44 -21.19 -10.96
C ALA A 11 46.07 -21.01 -12.45
N GLY A 12 45.35 -19.93 -12.75
CA GLY A 12 45.10 -19.40 -14.08
C GLY A 12 44.76 -17.92 -13.98
N LEU A 13 45.79 -17.07 -14.14
CA LEU A 13 45.67 -15.62 -14.32
C LEU A 13 44.89 -15.30 -15.61
N GLY A 14 43.99 -14.32 -15.53
CA GLY A 14 43.32 -13.72 -16.68
C GLY A 14 42.83 -12.31 -16.33
N LEU A 15 43.45 -11.31 -16.94
CA LEU A 15 43.36 -9.87 -16.72
C LEU A 15 42.11 -9.22 -17.38
N VAL A 16 41.77 -8.00 -16.91
CA VAL A 16 40.91 -6.95 -17.53
C VAL A 16 39.39 -7.21 -17.41
N ALA A 17 38.56 -6.36 -16.79
CA ALA A 17 38.33 -4.99 -17.22
C ALA A 17 37.82 -4.04 -16.11
N VAL A 18 38.28 -2.80 -16.28
CA VAL A 18 37.83 -1.55 -15.67
C VAL A 18 36.30 -1.44 -15.72
N GLY A 19 35.72 -1.07 -14.58
CA GLY A 19 34.31 -0.75 -14.46
C GLY A 19 34.05 0.15 -13.26
N ALA A 20 34.69 1.33 -13.25
CA ALA A 20 34.24 2.45 -12.44
C ALA A 20 32.85 2.87 -12.94
N ALA A 21 31.80 2.22 -12.44
CA ALA A 21 30.43 2.65 -12.61
C ALA A 21 30.05 3.50 -11.40
N VAL A 22 30.36 4.78 -11.55
CA VAL A 22 29.51 5.93 -11.21
C VAL A 22 28.46 5.67 -10.12
N LEU A 23 28.65 6.36 -9.00
CA LEU A 23 27.64 6.70 -8.01
C LEU A 23 26.35 7.19 -8.71
N LEU A 24 25.41 6.29 -8.96
CA LEU A 24 24.02 6.64 -9.22
C LEU A 24 23.32 6.69 -7.86
N SER A 25 23.54 7.80 -7.16
CA SER A 25 22.54 8.39 -6.27
C SER A 25 21.34 8.83 -7.11
N GLY A 26 20.65 7.86 -7.72
CA GLY A 26 19.31 8.03 -8.24
C GLY A 26 18.37 7.84 -7.05
N CYS A 27 17.51 8.82 -6.81
CA CYS A 27 16.42 8.73 -5.84
C CYS A 27 15.85 7.31 -5.83
N LEU A 28 15.96 6.61 -4.69
CA LEU A 28 15.19 5.41 -4.42
C LEU A 28 13.73 5.83 -4.47
N GLY A 29 13.18 5.84 -5.69
CA GLY A 29 11.80 6.13 -5.96
C GLY A 29 10.99 5.17 -5.12
N ASP A 30 10.08 5.75 -4.35
CA ASP A 30 8.98 5.05 -3.70
C ASP A 30 8.48 3.98 -4.68
N LEU A 31 8.74 2.71 -4.36
CA LEU A 31 8.26 1.61 -5.19
C LEU A 31 6.74 1.71 -5.18
N PRO A 32 6.07 1.69 -6.35
CA PRO A 32 4.61 1.78 -6.38
C PRO A 32 4.04 0.67 -5.48
N VAL A 33 3.24 1.07 -4.50
CA VAL A 33 2.58 0.14 -3.59
C VAL A 33 1.68 -0.77 -4.42
N ASP A 34 1.80 -2.08 -4.20
CA ASP A 34 0.99 -3.09 -4.89
C ASP A 34 -0.49 -2.91 -4.52
N PRO A 35 -1.37 -2.55 -5.48
CA PRO A 35 -2.77 -2.26 -5.21
C PRO A 35 -3.58 -3.47 -4.72
N SER A 36 -3.07 -4.71 -4.88
CA SER A 36 -3.72 -5.92 -4.38
C SER A 36 -3.66 -6.05 -2.85
N VAL A 37 -2.67 -5.42 -2.21
CA VAL A 37 -2.42 -5.53 -0.76
C VAL A 37 -2.26 -4.18 -0.06
N ALA A 38 -2.41 -3.08 -0.79
CA ALA A 38 -2.22 -1.73 -0.25
C ALA A 38 -3.30 -1.40 0.80
N PRO A 39 -2.93 -0.92 1.99
CA PRO A 39 -3.89 -0.40 2.96
C PRO A 39 -4.46 0.94 2.51
N ILE A 40 -5.76 1.14 2.74
CA ILE A 40 -6.49 2.36 2.45
C ILE A 40 -6.38 3.29 3.68
N GLU A 41 -5.83 4.46 3.50
CA GLU A 41 -5.81 5.50 4.52
C GLU A 41 -6.74 6.64 4.12
N VAL A 42 -7.62 7.01 5.04
CA VAL A 42 -8.55 8.11 4.88
C VAL A 42 -8.21 9.19 5.90
N VAL A 43 -7.68 10.31 5.43
CA VAL A 43 -7.45 11.49 6.27
C VAL A 43 -8.77 12.24 6.39
N VAL A 44 -9.33 12.27 7.60
CA VAL A 44 -10.65 12.85 7.87
C VAL A 44 -10.67 14.35 7.56
N ASP A 45 -9.60 15.05 7.96
CA ASP A 45 -9.42 16.47 7.65
C ASP A 45 -9.19 16.67 6.14
N GLY A 46 -10.16 17.32 5.48
CA GLY A 46 -10.19 17.50 4.03
C GLY A 46 -10.60 16.25 3.23
N CYS A 47 -11.02 15.17 3.90
CA CYS A 47 -11.50 13.92 3.32
C CYS A 47 -10.66 13.42 2.13
N ARG A 48 -9.40 13.05 2.41
CA ARG A 48 -8.44 12.63 1.38
C ARG A 48 -8.06 11.17 1.53
N LEU A 49 -7.90 10.50 0.40
CA LEU A 49 -7.41 9.12 0.32
C LEU A 49 -5.92 9.10 -0.03
N ASN A 50 -5.17 8.17 0.55
CA ASN A 50 -3.83 7.84 0.05
C ASN A 50 -3.87 7.18 -1.33
N LEU A 51 -4.94 6.43 -1.62
CA LEU A 51 -5.15 5.67 -2.85
C LEU A 51 -6.53 5.98 -3.42
N ALA A 52 -6.58 6.36 -4.70
CA ALA A 52 -7.84 6.53 -5.43
C ALA A 52 -8.34 5.22 -6.05
N THR A 53 -7.48 4.21 -6.13
CA THR A 53 -7.80 2.91 -6.75
C THR A 53 -7.10 1.78 -6.00
N VAL A 54 -7.83 0.68 -5.80
CA VAL A 54 -7.36 -0.59 -5.26
C VAL A 54 -7.88 -1.72 -6.14
N GLU A 55 -7.30 -2.91 -6.05
CA GLU A 55 -7.94 -4.10 -6.63
C GLU A 55 -9.14 -4.55 -5.78
N ASN A 56 -9.93 -5.49 -6.28
CA ASN A 56 -11.03 -6.06 -5.52
C ASN A 56 -10.49 -7.09 -4.51
N GLY A 57 -10.89 -6.98 -3.26
CA GLY A 57 -10.42 -7.85 -2.19
C GLY A 57 -10.54 -7.24 -0.81
N THR A 58 -9.92 -7.88 0.17
CA THR A 58 -9.87 -7.41 1.56
C THR A 58 -8.67 -6.50 1.75
N HIS A 59 -8.91 -5.26 2.15
CA HIS A 59 -7.87 -4.28 2.45
C HIS A 59 -7.93 -3.88 3.92
N GLY A 60 -6.78 -3.58 4.51
CA GLY A 60 -6.76 -2.79 5.74
C GLY A 60 -7.26 -1.39 5.44
N ILE A 61 -8.11 -0.83 6.30
CA ILE A 61 -8.51 0.58 6.26
C ILE A 61 -8.12 1.28 7.56
N ALA A 62 -7.57 2.49 7.45
CA ALA A 62 -7.22 3.34 8.57
C ALA A 62 -7.83 4.73 8.40
N VAL A 63 -8.53 5.18 9.45
CA VAL A 63 -9.08 6.52 9.60
C VAL A 63 -8.08 7.36 10.37
N VAL A 64 -7.53 8.38 9.71
CA VAL A 64 -6.48 9.24 10.24
C VAL A 64 -7.09 10.60 10.60
N GLY A 65 -7.16 10.87 11.90
CA GLY A 65 -7.74 12.08 12.47
C GLY A 65 -9.00 11.82 13.30
N PRO A 66 -9.51 12.84 14.01
CA PRO A 66 -10.72 12.73 14.80
C PRO A 66 -11.95 12.61 13.88
N GLY A 67 -12.90 11.75 14.24
CA GLY A 67 -14.14 11.52 13.49
C GLY A 67 -14.26 10.09 12.96
N SER A 68 -15.05 9.94 11.91
CA SER A 68 -15.37 8.63 11.31
C SER A 68 -15.49 8.72 9.79
N VAL A 69 -15.52 7.55 9.16
CA VAL A 69 -15.64 7.41 7.70
C VAL A 69 -16.78 6.48 7.35
N GLU A 70 -17.79 7.01 6.69
CA GLU A 70 -18.86 6.24 6.08
C GLU A 70 -18.49 5.85 4.65
N VAL A 71 -18.76 4.60 4.28
CA VAL A 71 -18.49 4.09 2.94
C VAL A 71 -19.77 3.56 2.34
N THR A 72 -20.20 4.17 1.24
CA THR A 72 -21.32 3.68 0.43
C THR A 72 -20.83 3.18 -0.91
N GLY A 73 -21.47 2.15 -1.43
CA GLY A 73 -21.08 1.47 -2.66
C GLY A 73 -21.62 0.05 -2.70
N PRO A 74 -21.16 -0.77 -3.67
CA PRO A 74 -21.63 -2.14 -3.82
C PRO A 74 -21.51 -2.95 -2.52
N GLY A 75 -22.64 -3.43 -2.00
CA GLY A 75 -22.71 -4.28 -0.81
C GLY A 75 -22.50 -3.57 0.54
N ARG A 76 -22.64 -2.23 0.58
CA ARG A 76 -22.45 -1.41 1.79
C ARG A 76 -23.63 -0.49 2.10
N GLU A 77 -24.85 -0.93 1.79
CA GLU A 77 -26.06 -0.14 2.01
C GLU A 77 -26.36 0.11 3.50
N ASP A 78 -25.99 -0.83 4.38
CA ASP A 78 -26.24 -0.78 5.84
C ASP A 78 -24.94 -0.97 6.65
N ALA A 79 -23.83 -0.47 6.12
CA ALA A 79 -22.53 -0.62 6.75
C ALA A 79 -22.29 0.42 7.85
N GLU A 80 -21.78 -0.03 9.00
CA GLU A 80 -21.32 0.86 10.06
C GLU A 80 -20.13 1.72 9.59
N PRO A 81 -20.01 2.98 10.08
CA PRO A 81 -18.86 3.83 9.82
C PRO A 81 -17.58 3.23 10.40
N PHE A 82 -16.45 3.47 9.72
CA PHE A 82 -15.14 3.16 10.25
C PHE A 82 -14.66 4.20 11.26
N VAL A 83 -14.06 3.73 12.35
CA VAL A 83 -13.35 4.54 13.36
C VAL A 83 -12.02 3.85 13.66
N GLY A 84 -10.92 4.58 13.59
CA GLY A 84 -9.59 4.01 13.80
C GLY A 84 -9.18 3.06 12.67
N GLN A 85 -8.98 1.77 12.97
CA GLN A 85 -8.51 0.78 11.99
C GLN A 85 -9.53 -0.34 11.82
N GLY A 86 -9.60 -0.93 10.63
CA GLY A 86 -10.46 -2.07 10.33
C GLY A 86 -10.11 -2.76 9.03
N GLU A 87 -10.99 -3.67 8.61
CA GLU A 87 -10.93 -4.33 7.31
C GLU A 87 -12.04 -3.81 6.40
N PHE A 88 -11.73 -3.67 5.12
CA PHE A 88 -12.65 -3.25 4.09
C PHE A 88 -12.60 -4.23 2.92
N ASP A 89 -13.63 -5.07 2.84
CA ASP A 89 -13.89 -5.91 1.69
C ASP A 89 -14.48 -5.09 0.54
N THR A 90 -13.78 -5.09 -0.59
CA THR A 90 -14.19 -4.41 -1.81
C THR A 90 -14.57 -5.43 -2.89
N SER A 91 -15.52 -5.03 -3.73
CA SER A 91 -15.87 -5.69 -4.98
C SER A 91 -15.70 -4.68 -6.11
N THR A 92 -15.54 -5.15 -7.36
CA THR A 92 -15.35 -4.26 -8.50
C THR A 92 -16.46 -3.21 -8.58
N GLY A 93 -16.08 -1.93 -8.55
CA GLY A 93 -17.04 -0.83 -8.54
C GLY A 93 -16.47 0.45 -7.96
N THR A 94 -17.37 1.40 -7.71
CA THR A 94 -17.04 2.71 -7.16
C THR A 94 -17.64 2.87 -5.77
N TYR A 95 -16.81 3.28 -4.82
CA TYR A 95 -17.19 3.57 -3.44
C TYR A 95 -17.11 5.08 -3.19
N THR A 96 -18.13 5.62 -2.54
CA THR A 96 -18.12 6.99 -2.02
C THR A 96 -17.72 6.96 -0.56
N ILE A 97 -16.60 7.60 -0.26
CA ILE A 97 -16.07 7.77 1.09
C ILE A 97 -16.58 9.11 1.61
N THR A 98 -17.38 9.12 2.67
CA THR A 98 -17.87 10.32 3.34
C THR A 98 -17.16 10.45 4.67
N CYS A 99 -16.47 11.57 4.88
CA CYS A 99 -15.79 11.83 6.14
C CYS A 99 -16.67 12.70 7.05
N LEU A 100 -16.79 12.26 8.30
CA LEU A 100 -17.60 12.92 9.32
C LEU A 100 -16.70 13.39 10.48
N ALA A 101 -17.00 14.56 11.02
CA ALA A 101 -16.43 15.01 12.29
C ALA A 101 -17.03 14.21 13.47
N GLU A 102 -16.46 14.37 14.67
CA GLU A 102 -16.93 13.67 15.88
C GLU A 102 -18.37 14.01 16.28
N ASP A 103 -18.88 15.18 15.85
CA ASP A 103 -20.27 15.59 16.05
C ASP A 103 -21.23 15.06 14.95
N GLY A 104 -20.72 14.28 14.00
CA GLY A 104 -21.45 13.73 12.86
C GLY A 104 -21.57 14.69 11.67
N SER A 105 -21.01 15.90 11.74
CA SER A 105 -21.04 16.85 10.63
C SER A 105 -20.22 16.35 9.44
N ARG A 106 -20.78 16.42 8.24
CA ARG A 106 -20.08 16.05 6.99
C ARG A 106 -18.96 17.06 6.68
N LEU A 107 -17.74 16.55 6.59
CA LEU A 107 -16.54 17.33 6.24
C LEU A 107 -16.24 17.31 4.74
N GLY A 108 -16.59 16.22 4.06
CA GLY A 108 -16.34 16.08 2.62
C GLY A 108 -16.60 14.66 2.12
N SER A 109 -16.22 14.43 0.87
CA SER A 109 -16.22 13.09 0.29
C SER A 109 -15.11 12.90 -0.72
N ALA A 110 -14.66 11.64 -0.81
CA ALA A 110 -13.74 11.15 -1.83
C ALA A 110 -14.34 9.94 -2.55
N THR A 111 -13.72 9.58 -3.67
CA THR A 111 -14.11 8.41 -4.46
C THR A 111 -12.98 7.42 -4.48
N LEU A 112 -13.29 6.17 -4.16
CA LEU A 112 -12.41 5.03 -4.30
C LEU A 112 -12.94 4.13 -5.42
N VAL A 113 -12.07 3.72 -6.34
CA VAL A 113 -12.39 2.74 -7.37
C VAL A 113 -11.77 1.40 -6.99
N SER A 114 -12.56 0.33 -7.00
CA SER A 114 -12.05 -1.04 -6.92
C SER A 114 -12.11 -1.67 -8.31
N SER A 115 -10.95 -2.05 -8.86
CA SER A 115 -10.83 -2.70 -10.17
C SER A 115 -10.72 -4.22 -10.03
N ALA A 116 -11.05 -4.95 -11.09
CA ALA A 116 -10.66 -6.36 -11.17
C ALA A 116 -9.12 -6.46 -11.21
N GLY A 117 -8.54 -7.28 -10.35
CA GLY A 117 -7.11 -7.67 -10.42
C GLY A 117 -6.79 -8.63 -11.56
#